data_AF-E1X2R4-F1
#
_entry.id   AF-E1X2R4-F1
#
_cell.length_a   1.000
_cell.length_b   1.000
_cell.length_c   1.000
_cell.angle_alpha   90.00
_cell.angle_beta   90.00
_cell.angle_gamma   90.00
#
_symmetry.space_group_name_H-M   'P 1'
#
loop_
_entity.id
_entity.type
_entity.pdbx_description
1 polymer ?
#
loop_
_entity_poly.entity_id
_entity_poly.type
_entity_poly.pdbx_seq_one_letter_code
_entity_poly.pdbx_strand_id
1 'polypeptide(L)'
;MDNKSKNILLEERGQSAVEYIMLLAVISLITFSIVNSNKFKDFMGEDSGFFAGLRSQLEYSYRHGYLNSEADRSDDNYSGPHETYYDIDDGRTRFFTGGEQYPR
;
A
#
# COMPACT_ATOMS: atom_id res chain seq x y z
N MET A 1 -16.48 26.54 -54.80
CA MET A 1 -15.44 25.50 -54.60
C MET A 1 -15.66 24.97 -53.20
N ASP A 2 -16.49 23.95 -53.07
CA ASP A 2 -16.99 23.50 -51.77
C ASP A 2 -15.99 22.55 -51.12
N ASN A 3 -15.42 23.00 -50.01
CA ASN A 3 -14.51 22.23 -49.19
C ASN A 3 -15.33 21.29 -48.29
N LYS A 4 -15.72 20.13 -48.85
CA LYS A 4 -16.46 19.10 -48.13
C LYS A 4 -15.48 18.34 -47.25
N SER A 5 -15.41 18.69 -45.96
CA SER A 5 -14.67 17.89 -44.98
C SER A 5 -15.28 16.48 -44.95
N LYS A 6 -14.49 15.49 -45.35
CA LYS A 6 -14.89 14.08 -45.26
C LYS A 6 -14.89 13.71 -43.78
N ASN A 7 -16.07 13.69 -43.16
CA ASN A 7 -16.28 12.98 -41.90
C ASN A 7 -16.17 11.49 -42.18
N ILE A 8 -14.98 10.92 -41.97
CA ILE A 8 -14.65 9.51 -42.17
C ILE A 8 -15.42 8.59 -41.19
N LEU A 9 -16.10 9.15 -40.19
CA LEU A 9 -16.68 8.41 -39.06
C LEU A 9 -18.21 8.20 -39.13
N LEU A 10 -18.90 8.64 -40.20
CA LEU A 10 -20.37 8.74 -40.16
C LEU A 10 -21.15 7.48 -40.60
N GLU A 11 -20.52 6.42 -41.12
CA GLU A 11 -21.25 5.26 -41.70
C GLU A 11 -20.69 3.87 -41.32
N GLU A 12 -20.29 3.65 -40.06
CA GLU A 12 -19.45 2.49 -39.65
C GLU A 12 -20.05 1.64 -38.49
N ARG A 13 -21.28 1.12 -38.64
CA ARG A 13 -21.94 0.32 -37.59
C ARG A 13 -21.25 -1.03 -37.26
N GLY A 14 -20.43 -1.56 -38.18
CA GLY A 14 -19.68 -2.81 -37.99
C GLY A 14 -18.20 -2.62 -37.63
N GLN A 15 -17.56 -1.55 -38.11
CA GLN A 15 -16.15 -1.26 -37.82
C GLN A 15 -15.94 -0.76 -36.40
N SER A 16 -16.94 -0.12 -35.77
CA SER A 16 -16.82 0.33 -34.38
C SER A 16 -16.65 -0.84 -33.40
N ALA A 17 -17.34 -1.97 -33.61
CA ALA A 17 -17.21 -3.15 -32.73
C ALA A 17 -15.79 -3.73 -32.75
N VAL A 18 -15.18 -3.83 -33.94
CA VAL A 18 -13.81 -4.32 -34.11
C VAL A 18 -12.81 -3.35 -33.47
N GLU A 19 -13.03 -2.05 -33.62
CA GLU A 19 -12.21 -1.01 -33.01
C GLU A 19 -12.23 -1.11 -31.48
N TYR A 20 -13.40 -1.27 -30.86
CA TYR A 20 -13.49 -1.46 -29.41
C TYR A 20 -12.83 -2.76 -28.92
N ILE A 21 -12.93 -3.86 -29.68
CA ILE A 21 -12.24 -5.11 -29.34
C ILE A 21 -10.72 -4.94 -29.42
N MET A 22 -10.23 -4.29 -30.48
CA MET A 22 -8.80 -4.00 -30.62
C MET A 22 -8.30 -3.06 -29.52
N LEU A 23 -9.06 -2.02 -29.19
CA LEU A 23 -8.75 -1.12 -28.09
C LEU A 23 -8.67 -1.87 -26.77
N LEU A 24 -9.65 -2.74 -26.48
CA LEU A 24 -9.65 -3.58 -25.29
C LEU A 24 -8.43 -4.50 -25.25
N ALA A 25 -8.07 -5.13 -26.38
CA ALA A 25 -6.90 -6.00 -26.48
C ALA A 25 -5.60 -5.22 -26.20
N VAL A 26 -5.45 -4.03 -26.76
CA VAL A 26 -4.29 -3.16 -26.53
C VAL A 26 -4.20 -2.74 -25.06
N ILE A 27 -5.31 -2.28 -24.47
CA ILE A 27 -5.36 -1.92 -23.05
C ILE A 27 -5.01 -3.12 -22.16
N SER A 28 -5.53 -4.31 -22.50
CA SER A 28 -5.25 -5.54 -21.76
C SER A 28 -3.76 -5.90 -21.83
N LEU A 29 -3.15 -5.82 -23.01
CA LEU A 29 -1.71 -6.09 -23.19
C LEU A 29 -0.83 -5.12 -22.39
N ILE A 30 -1.16 -3.83 -22.41
CA ILE A 30 -0.45 -2.82 -21.63
C ILE A 30 -0.58 -3.12 -20.13
N THR A 31 -1.80 -3.42 -19.68
CA THR A 31 -2.07 -3.76 -18.27
C THR A 31 -1.28 -4.99 -17.84
N PHE A 32 -1.32 -6.07 -18.62
CA PHE A 32 -0.55 -7.29 -18.35
C PHE A 32 0.95 -7.03 -18.33
N SER A 33 1.47 -6.19 -19.23
CA SER A 33 2.89 -5.82 -19.24
C SER A 33 3.30 -5.09 -17.96
N ILE A 34 2.44 -4.21 -17.43
CA ILE A 34 2.71 -3.47 -16.19
C ILE A 34 2.66 -4.42 -15.00
N VAL A 35 1.59 -5.20 -14.86
CA VAL A 35 1.38 -6.11 -13.72
C VAL A 35 2.46 -7.19 -13.67
N ASN A 36 2.95 -7.68 -14.81
CA ASN A 36 4.03 -8.66 -14.85
C ASN A 36 5.43 -8.08 -14.63
N SER A 37 5.59 -6.76 -14.63
CA SER A 37 6.90 -6.13 -14.43
C SER A 37 7.42 -6.40 -13.00
N ASN A 38 8.74 -6.60 -12.88
CA ASN A 38 9.37 -6.82 -11.58
C ASN A 38 9.11 -5.64 -10.64
N LYS A 39 9.20 -4.39 -11.14
CA LYS A 39 8.92 -3.19 -10.34
C LYS A 39 7.51 -3.18 -9.74
N PHE A 40 6.50 -3.61 -10.51
CA PHE A 40 5.14 -3.68 -9.99
C PHE A 40 5.00 -4.80 -8.95
N LYS A 41 5.65 -5.95 -9.15
CA LYS A 41 5.68 -7.05 -8.17
C LYS A 41 6.43 -6.67 -6.89
N ASP A 42 7.52 -5.91 -6.99
CA ASP A 42 8.25 -5.41 -5.82
C ASP A 42 7.41 -4.41 -5.01
N PHE A 43 6.46 -3.73 -5.64
CA PHE A 43 5.58 -2.74 -5.01
C PHE A 43 4.23 -3.29 -4.53
N MET A 44 3.60 -4.22 -5.28
CA MET A 44 2.25 -4.76 -5.01
C MET A 44 2.22 -6.28 -4.81
N GLY A 45 3.36 -6.97 -4.91
CA GLY A 45 3.46 -8.41 -4.68
C GLY A 45 3.35 -8.78 -3.21
N GLU A 46 3.35 -10.10 -2.95
CA GLU A 46 3.17 -10.67 -1.62
C GLU A 46 4.24 -10.20 -0.62
N ASP A 47 5.49 -10.09 -1.07
CA ASP A 47 6.63 -9.59 -0.28
C ASP A 47 6.91 -8.10 -0.50
N SER A 48 5.90 -7.31 -0.93
CA SER A 48 6.17 -5.91 -1.25
C SER A 48 6.54 -5.09 -0.02
N GLY A 49 7.53 -4.21 -0.19
CA GLY A 49 7.94 -3.27 0.86
C GLY A 49 6.81 -2.35 1.30
N PHE A 50 5.84 -2.08 0.40
CA PHE A 50 4.65 -1.29 0.70
C PHE A 50 3.73 -2.02 1.70
N PHE A 51 3.38 -3.28 1.44
CA PHE A 51 2.53 -4.05 2.35
C PHE A 51 3.24 -4.39 3.65
N ALA A 52 4.56 -4.64 3.60
CA ALA A 52 5.37 -4.80 4.80
C ALA A 52 5.33 -3.54 5.69
N GLY A 53 5.51 -2.36 5.09
CA GLY A 53 5.40 -1.08 5.81
C GLY A 53 4.00 -0.84 6.38
N LEU A 54 2.95 -1.08 5.58
CA LEU A 54 1.57 -0.95 6.03
C LEU A 54 1.24 -1.90 7.17
N ARG A 55 1.67 -3.16 7.07
CA ARG A 55 1.52 -4.16 8.13
C ARG A 55 2.22 -3.72 9.41
N SER A 56 3.47 -3.28 9.31
CA SER A 56 4.23 -2.80 10.48
C SER A 56 3.53 -1.64 11.16
N GLN A 57 2.97 -0.69 10.40
CA GLN A 57 2.25 0.45 10.96
C GLN A 57 0.92 0.06 11.60
N LEU A 58 0.18 -0.86 10.97
CA LEU A 58 -1.06 -1.39 11.53
C LEU A 58 -0.80 -2.17 12.82
N GLU A 59 0.22 -3.02 12.84
CA GLU A 59 0.62 -3.78 14.03
C GLU A 59 1.03 -2.83 15.18
N TYR A 60 1.86 -1.83 14.89
CA TYR A 60 2.25 -0.82 15.87
C TYR A 60 1.04 -0.08 16.42
N SER A 61 0.19 0.47 15.55
CA SER A 61 -0.98 1.25 15.99
C SER A 61 -1.99 0.43 16.78
N TYR A 62 -2.13 -0.86 16.45
CA TYR A 62 -2.98 -1.79 17.20
C TYR A 62 -2.47 -2.01 18.64
N ARG A 63 -1.16 -2.17 18.81
CA ARG A 63 -0.52 -2.37 20.12
C ARG A 63 -0.44 -1.08 20.95
N HIS A 64 -0.17 0.05 20.29
CA HIS A 64 0.19 1.30 20.95
C HIS A 64 -0.94 2.33 21.02
N GLY A 65 -1.96 2.22 20.17
CA GLY A 65 -3.08 3.16 20.12
C GLY A 65 -2.74 4.52 19.48
N TYR A 66 -1.54 4.70 18.93
CA TYR A 66 -1.13 5.87 18.16
C TYR A 66 -0.26 5.45 16.97
N LEU A 67 -0.10 6.36 16.01
CA LEU A 67 0.72 6.13 14.83
C LEU A 67 2.15 6.61 15.11
N ASN A 68 3.13 5.75 14.88
CA ASN A 68 4.54 6.11 14.79
C ASN A 68 5.09 5.62 13.44
N SER A 69 6.08 6.33 12.91
CA SER A 69 6.81 5.94 11.70
C SER A 69 8.01 5.06 12.02
N GLU A 70 8.39 4.94 13.29
CA GLU A 70 9.50 4.12 13.72
C GLU A 70 9.08 2.65 13.90
N ALA A 71 10.03 1.74 13.68
CA ALA A 71 9.81 0.32 13.94
C ALA A 71 9.48 0.11 15.42
N ASP A 72 8.52 -0.78 15.69
CA ASP A 72 8.12 -1.13 17.06
C ASP A 72 9.34 -1.58 17.87
N ARG A 73 9.70 -0.82 18.91
CA ARG A 73 10.79 -1.15 19.83
C ARG A 73 10.30 -1.86 21.09
N SER A 74 8.99 -2.08 21.21
CA SER A 74 8.43 -2.82 22.35
C SER A 74 8.81 -4.30 22.24
N ASP A 75 9.34 -4.83 23.34
CA ASP A 75 9.59 -6.26 23.46
C ASP A 75 8.29 -6.94 23.93
N ASP A 76 7.83 -7.95 23.17
CA ASP A 76 6.65 -8.77 23.48
C ASP A 76 6.72 -9.41 24.88
N ASN A 77 7.92 -9.51 25.44
CA ASN A 77 8.19 -10.17 26.71
C ASN A 77 8.07 -9.24 27.93
N TYR A 78 7.56 -8.01 27.75
CA TYR A 78 7.43 -7.01 28.82
C TYR A 78 8.74 -6.80 29.61
N SER A 79 9.90 -7.05 29.00
CA SER A 79 11.22 -6.94 29.64
C SER A 79 11.66 -5.49 29.88
N GLY A 80 10.90 -4.53 29.38
CA GLY A 80 11.26 -3.11 29.35
C GLY A 80 10.05 -2.19 29.26
N PRO A 81 10.26 -0.87 29.38
CA PRO A 81 9.20 0.11 29.31
C PRO A 81 8.52 0.09 27.93
N HIS A 82 7.19 -0.03 27.92
CA HIS A 82 6.39 0.03 26.69
C HIS A 82 6.13 1.48 26.29
N GLU A 83 6.27 1.83 25.02
CA GLU A 83 6.20 3.23 24.54
C GLU A 83 4.85 3.90 24.83
N THR A 84 3.75 3.14 24.84
CA THR A 84 2.41 3.61 25.27
C THR A 84 2.40 4.16 26.70
N TYR A 85 3.17 3.54 27.59
CA TYR A 85 3.17 3.88 29.01
C TYR A 85 4.30 4.84 29.38
N TYR A 86 5.43 4.71 28.69
CA TYR A 86 6.66 5.44 28.97
C TYR A 86 7.14 6.16 27.72
N ASP A 87 7.16 7.47 27.79
CA ASP A 87 7.78 8.32 26.79
C ASP A 87 9.31 8.24 26.97
N ILE A 88 9.99 7.61 26.02
CA ILE A 88 11.45 7.42 26.05
C ILE A 88 12.18 8.76 25.85
N ASP A 89 11.61 9.68 25.06
CA ASP A 89 12.25 10.95 24.72
C ASP A 89 12.16 11.94 25.90
N ASP A 90 11.01 11.99 26.56
CA ASP A 90 10.77 12.86 27.72
C ASP A 90 11.11 12.20 29.06
N GLY A 91 11.36 10.89 29.07
CA GLY A 91 11.67 10.09 30.25
C GLY A 91 10.53 10.03 31.28
N ARG A 92 9.28 10.20 30.83
CA ARG A 92 8.09 10.35 31.69
C ARG A 92 7.09 9.24 31.43
N THR A 93 6.41 8.81 32.49
CA THR A 93 5.30 7.85 32.40
C THR A 93 4.01 8.43 32.95
N ARG A 94 2.89 8.06 32.32
CA ARG A 94 1.53 8.39 32.76
C ARG A 94 0.92 7.30 33.64
N PHE A 95 1.61 6.16 33.77
CA PHE A 95 1.12 4.95 34.43
C PHE A 95 2.15 4.41 35.42
N PHE A 96 1.69 3.64 36.40
CA PHE A 96 2.58 2.86 37.24
C PHE A 96 2.94 1.57 36.49
N THR A 97 4.23 1.34 36.22
CA THR A 97 4.73 0.10 35.61
C THR A 97 5.60 -0.66 36.60
N GLY A 98 5.60 -1.99 36.51
CA GLY A 98 6.56 -2.82 37.24
C GLY A 98 7.95 -2.62 36.65
N GLY A 99 8.95 -2.34 37.50
CA GLY A 99 10.35 -2.21 37.08
C GLY A 99 11.06 -3.55 36.88
N GLU A 100 10.44 -4.65 37.29
CA GLU A 100 11.00 -6.00 37.23
C GLU A 100 10.16 -6.89 36.31
N GLN A 101 10.84 -7.77 35.56
CA GLN A 101 10.20 -8.74 34.67
C GLN A 101 9.33 -9.72 35.46
N TYR A 102 8.21 -10.14 34.87
CA TYR A 102 7.39 -11.21 35.46
C TYR A 102 8.21 -12.50 35.66
N PRO A 103 8.13 -13.16 36.82
CA PRO A 103 8.81 -14.44 37.03
C PRO A 103 8.32 -15.48 36.02
N ARG A 104 9.27 -16.22 35.41
CA ARG A 104 9.01 -17.31 34.46
C ARG A 104 8.53 -18.58 35.15
#